data_AF-U9VNA2-F1
#
_entry.id   AF-U9VNA2-F1
#
_cell.length_a   1.000
_cell.length_b   1.000
_cell.length_c   1.000
_cell.angle_alpha   90.00
_cell.angle_beta   90.00
_cell.angle_gamma   90.00
#
_symmetry.space_group_name_H-M   'P 1'
#
loop_
_entity.id
_entity.type
_entity.pdbx_description
1 polymer ?
#
loop_
_entity_poly.entity_id
_entity_poly.type
_entity_poly.pdbx_seq_one_letter_code
_entity_poly.pdbx_strand_id
1 'polypeptide(L)'
;MPSTYYSSWFTHQFQGLISRGDRSHMPLSHPTHRFVLFGAEFTGARLVTELLRRVAVDAQQSPLSSTWAVASLLEQRHFFPLRHIQRQEMASSECVFGFKLSATDLMTTHRMSEPSRFIAILHGQGYRVIHLQRRDLMRHAIAVLKARQPHSRHLNPSDLIATLKHLDEQRIAEAAIVSQVPHLTITYETDLIDPNVHDATAQRLCSFLALKHQRVTSSIKLVHQRISDLIANYDEVRSTLEHSDYAYVLNEATAKLVV
;
A
#
# COMPACT_ATOMS: atom_id res chain seq x y z
N MET A 1 -14.86 10.43 32.94
CA MET A 1 -13.56 10.85 33.51
C MET A 1 -12.46 10.16 32.72
N PRO A 2 -11.63 10.89 31.94
CA PRO A 2 -10.62 10.27 31.11
C PRO A 2 -9.29 10.12 31.86
N SER A 3 -8.72 8.92 31.79
CA SER A 3 -7.43 8.55 32.37
C SER A 3 -6.28 9.31 31.69
N THR A 4 -5.69 10.25 32.41
CA THR A 4 -4.54 11.08 32.04
C THR A 4 -3.22 10.48 32.50
N TYR A 5 -2.91 9.23 32.12
CA TYR A 5 -1.66 8.57 32.52
C TYR A 5 -0.98 7.82 31.37
N TYR A 6 -0.70 8.44 30.23
CA TYR A 6 0.26 7.90 29.24
C TYR A 6 0.85 8.96 28.27
N SER A 7 0.91 10.23 28.66
CA SER A 7 1.34 11.33 27.78
C SER A 7 2.77 11.86 28.02
N SER A 8 3.52 11.37 29.03
CA SER A 8 4.82 11.99 29.38
C SER A 8 6.08 11.21 28.96
N TRP A 9 5.97 10.01 28.39
CA TRP A 9 7.14 9.19 28.01
C TRP A 9 7.62 9.37 26.56
N PHE A 10 6.92 10.15 25.73
CA PHE A 10 7.29 10.34 24.31
C PHE A 10 7.90 11.71 23.97
N THR A 11 7.83 12.70 24.86
CA THR A 11 8.17 14.10 24.52
C THR A 11 9.65 14.47 24.74
N HIS A 12 10.46 13.60 25.36
CA HIS A 12 11.83 13.96 25.79
C HIS A 12 12.98 13.39 24.94
N GLN A 13 12.74 12.91 23.71
CA GLN A 13 13.77 12.21 22.93
C GLN A 13 14.29 12.94 21.68
N PHE A 14 14.33 14.28 21.68
CA PHE A 14 14.71 15.07 20.50
C PHE A 14 15.92 16.01 20.63
N GLN A 15 16.79 15.85 21.64
CA GLN A 15 17.87 16.84 21.86
C GLN A 15 19.29 16.31 22.06
N GLY A 16 19.65 15.21 21.39
CA GLY A 16 21.05 14.81 21.41
C GLY A 16 21.41 13.97 20.21
N LEU A 17 22.03 14.60 19.20
CA LEU A 17 23.06 14.04 18.32
C LEU A 17 23.32 14.97 17.12
N ILE A 18 24.01 16.09 17.34
CA ILE A 18 24.81 16.73 16.28
C ILE A 18 26.11 17.21 16.91
N SER A 19 27.17 16.41 16.77
CA SER A 19 28.56 16.87 16.62
C SER A 19 29.49 15.66 16.66
N ARG A 20 29.98 15.23 15.49
CA ARG A 20 31.36 14.74 15.27
C ARG A 20 31.56 14.30 13.82
N GLY A 21 32.60 14.84 13.19
CA GLY A 21 33.27 14.24 12.04
C GLY A 21 33.03 14.99 10.73
N ASP A 22 33.92 15.93 10.45
CA ASP A 22 34.12 16.55 9.15
C ASP A 22 34.50 15.46 8.13
N ARG A 23 33.50 15.00 7.38
CA ARG A 23 33.69 14.38 6.07
C ARG A 23 32.99 15.31 5.10
N SER A 24 33.72 15.74 4.08
CA SER A 24 33.25 16.39 2.86
C SER A 24 32.33 15.46 2.06
N HIS A 25 31.24 15.01 2.67
CA HIS A 25 30.11 14.40 2.01
C HIS A 25 29.12 15.52 1.68
N MET A 26 28.73 15.60 0.41
CA MET A 26 27.54 16.35 0.01
C MET A 26 26.44 16.13 1.05
N PRO A 27 25.75 17.18 1.52
CA PRO A 27 24.64 16.99 2.43
C PRO A 27 23.68 16.01 1.77
N LEU A 28 23.52 14.82 2.35
CA LEU A 28 22.50 13.88 1.93
C LEU A 28 21.18 14.65 2.06
N SER A 29 20.59 14.99 0.92
CA SER A 29 19.34 15.73 0.89
C SER A 29 18.30 14.86 1.58
N HIS A 30 17.83 15.29 2.74
CA HIS A 30 16.74 14.60 3.42
C HIS A 30 15.51 14.57 2.51
N PRO A 31 14.77 13.45 2.47
CA PRO A 31 13.55 13.37 1.68
C PRO A 31 12.56 14.49 2.05
N THR A 32 12.20 15.31 1.07
CA THR A 32 11.24 16.42 1.24
C THR A 32 9.80 15.97 1.07
N HIS A 33 9.58 14.82 0.42
CA HIS A 33 8.27 14.21 0.25
C HIS A 33 8.25 12.83 0.89
N ARG A 34 7.33 12.62 1.83
CA ARG A 34 7.22 11.39 2.62
C ARG A 34 5.82 10.82 2.48
N PHE A 35 5.71 9.53 2.26
CA PHE A 35 4.41 8.88 2.19
C PHE A 35 4.40 7.43 2.65
N VAL A 36 3.19 6.92 2.89
CA VAL A 36 2.93 5.51 3.19
C VAL A 36 1.91 4.99 2.19
N LEU A 37 2.23 3.90 1.51
CA LEU A 37 1.23 3.11 0.79
C LEU A 37 0.60 2.15 1.79
N PHE A 38 -0.58 2.51 2.28
CA PHE A 38 -1.31 1.71 3.26
C PHE A 38 -2.33 0.82 2.58
N GLY A 39 -2.21 -0.49 2.72
CA GLY A 39 -3.17 -1.45 2.19
C GLY A 39 -2.60 -2.86 2.09
N ALA A 40 -3.47 -3.83 1.83
CA ALA A 40 -3.11 -5.23 1.70
C ALA A 40 -2.16 -5.51 0.52
N GLU A 41 -1.56 -6.71 0.51
CA GLU A 41 -0.86 -7.21 -0.67
C GLU A 41 -1.79 -7.24 -1.89
N PHE A 42 -1.23 -7.10 -3.10
CA PHE A 42 -1.98 -7.14 -4.37
C PHE A 42 -3.09 -6.08 -4.53
N THR A 43 -3.05 -4.98 -3.77
CA THR A 43 -3.93 -3.80 -3.92
C THR A 43 -3.41 -2.76 -4.93
N GLY A 44 -2.30 -3.06 -5.61
CA GLY A 44 -1.75 -2.18 -6.67
C GLY A 44 -0.56 -1.31 -6.26
N ALA A 45 0.04 -1.52 -5.08
CA ALA A 45 1.20 -0.76 -4.62
C ALA A 45 2.33 -0.69 -5.67
N ARG A 46 2.62 -1.81 -6.36
CA ARG A 46 3.62 -1.86 -7.43
C ARG A 46 3.27 -0.94 -8.61
N LEU A 47 2.00 -0.84 -8.98
CA LEU A 47 1.55 0.03 -10.07
C LEU A 47 1.63 1.50 -9.66
N VAL A 48 1.25 1.84 -8.42
CA VAL A 48 1.41 3.19 -7.88
C VAL A 48 2.88 3.60 -7.84
N THR A 49 3.78 2.72 -7.36
CA THR A 49 5.23 2.94 -7.42
C THR A 49 5.69 3.19 -8.86
N GLU A 50 5.25 2.37 -9.81
CA GLU A 50 5.64 2.50 -11.22
C GLU A 50 5.11 3.79 -11.86
N LEU A 51 3.87 4.19 -11.56
CA LEU A 51 3.30 5.45 -12.03
C LEU A 51 4.13 6.62 -11.51
N LEU A 52 4.36 6.68 -10.19
CA LEU A 52 5.18 7.72 -9.57
C LEU A 52 6.58 7.78 -10.18
N ARG A 53 7.25 6.64 -10.35
CA ARG A 53 8.58 6.56 -10.95
C ARG A 53 8.64 7.14 -12.37
N ARG A 54 7.55 7.06 -13.13
CA ARG A 54 7.48 7.58 -14.50
C ARG A 54 7.16 9.06 -14.57
N VAL A 55 6.23 9.52 -13.73
CA VAL A 55 5.59 10.83 -13.88
C VAL A 55 6.04 11.86 -12.86
N ALA A 56 6.60 11.43 -11.73
CA ALA A 56 7.03 12.32 -10.68
C ALA A 56 8.41 12.88 -11.01
N VAL A 57 8.48 14.21 -10.98
CA VAL A 57 9.75 14.94 -10.99
C VAL A 57 9.85 15.75 -9.72
N ASP A 58 11.07 15.90 -9.22
CA ASP A 58 11.34 16.64 -8.01
C ASP A 58 11.24 18.16 -8.22
N ALA A 59 11.52 18.93 -7.17
CA ALA A 59 11.50 20.40 -7.24
C ALA A 59 12.45 20.95 -8.31
N GLN A 60 13.59 20.27 -8.53
CA GLN A 60 14.63 20.58 -9.51
C GLN A 60 14.30 20.03 -10.91
N GLN A 61 13.13 19.41 -11.10
CA GLN A 61 12.67 18.78 -12.34
C GLN A 61 13.48 17.52 -12.73
N SER A 62 14.21 16.93 -11.78
CA SER A 62 14.85 15.64 -11.99
C SER A 62 13.81 14.52 -11.82
N PRO A 63 13.74 13.55 -12.74
CA PRO A 63 12.92 12.36 -12.54
C PRO A 63 13.44 11.54 -11.37
N LEU A 64 12.56 10.78 -10.73
CA LEU A 64 12.98 9.80 -9.73
C LEU A 64 13.96 8.79 -10.35
N SER A 65 14.91 8.31 -9.53
CA SER A 65 15.85 7.29 -9.98
C SER A 65 15.13 6.08 -10.57
N SER A 66 15.69 5.49 -11.62
CA SER A 66 15.16 4.26 -12.20
C SER A 66 15.17 3.08 -11.23
N THR A 67 16.03 3.14 -10.20
CA THR A 67 16.13 2.15 -9.12
C THR A 67 15.25 2.49 -7.91
N TRP A 68 14.57 3.64 -7.91
CA TRP A 68 13.67 4.02 -6.81
C TRP A 68 12.51 3.02 -6.70
N ALA A 69 12.26 2.56 -5.48
CA ALA A 69 11.19 1.62 -5.18
C ALA A 69 10.64 1.87 -3.77
N VAL A 70 9.37 1.52 -3.60
CA VAL A 70 8.71 1.54 -2.28
C VAL A 70 8.93 0.18 -1.62
N ALA A 71 9.71 0.17 -0.54
CA ALA A 71 10.02 -1.02 0.24
C ALA A 71 8.93 -1.32 1.29
N SER A 72 8.82 -2.58 1.71
CA SER A 72 7.99 -2.97 2.85
C SER A 72 8.85 -3.02 4.11
N LEU A 73 8.85 -1.95 4.90
CA LEU A 73 9.81 -1.79 6.00
C LEU A 73 9.43 -2.53 7.28
N LEU A 74 8.16 -2.93 7.43
CA LEU A 74 7.61 -3.46 8.68
C LEU A 74 7.04 -4.89 8.55
N GLU A 75 7.35 -5.60 7.47
CA GLU A 75 6.98 -7.02 7.28
C GLU A 75 7.59 -7.93 8.36
N GLN A 76 8.72 -7.52 8.94
CA GLN A 76 9.35 -8.18 10.07
C GLN A 76 9.11 -7.40 11.37
N ARG A 77 9.15 -8.12 12.49
CA ARG A 77 8.97 -7.50 13.80
C ARG A 77 10.19 -6.67 14.17
N HIS A 78 9.94 -5.43 14.59
CA HIS A 78 10.96 -4.47 15.02
C HIS A 78 10.57 -3.95 16.39
N PHE A 79 11.53 -3.86 17.32
CA PHE A 79 11.25 -3.33 18.67
C PHE A 79 10.88 -1.85 18.66
N PHE A 80 11.42 -1.08 17.71
CA PHE A 80 11.14 0.34 17.55
C PHE A 80 10.77 0.66 16.09
N PRO A 81 9.55 0.32 15.63
CA PRO A 81 9.13 0.46 14.24
C PRO A 81 9.35 1.87 13.67
N LEU A 82 9.02 2.89 14.46
CA LEU A 82 9.18 4.30 14.06
C LEU A 82 10.66 4.68 13.86
N ARG A 83 11.54 4.27 14.76
CA ARG A 83 12.99 4.52 14.61
C ARG A 83 13.58 3.75 13.43
N HIS A 84 13.06 2.56 13.15
CA HIS A 84 13.46 1.80 11.97
C HIS A 84 13.11 2.56 10.69
N ILE A 85 11.88 3.06 10.56
CA ILE A 85 11.44 3.88 9.42
C ILE A 85 12.33 5.13 9.28
N GLN A 86 12.54 5.88 10.37
CA GLN A 86 13.36 7.10 10.36
C GLN A 86 14.80 6.83 9.94
N ARG A 87 15.38 5.70 10.36
CA ARG A 87 16.74 5.30 9.93
C ARG A 87 16.78 5.03 8.42
N GLN A 88 15.76 4.39 7.87
CA GLN A 88 15.67 4.14 6.43
C GLN A 88 15.47 5.44 5.65
N GLU A 89 14.66 6.36 6.18
CA GLU A 89 14.48 7.71 5.63
C GLU A 89 15.82 8.46 5.56
N MET A 90 16.58 8.47 6.66
CA MET A 90 17.90 9.13 6.72
C MET A 90 18.95 8.49 5.81
N ALA A 91 18.79 7.21 5.47
CA ALA A 91 19.68 6.51 4.55
C ALA A 91 19.29 6.70 3.07
N SER A 92 18.13 7.29 2.78
CA SER A 92 17.68 7.55 1.42
C SER A 92 18.45 8.73 0.81
N SER A 93 18.91 8.54 -0.43
CA SER A 93 19.50 9.62 -1.24
C SER A 93 18.45 10.34 -2.10
N GLU A 94 17.18 9.96 -2.02
CA GLU A 94 16.12 10.43 -2.89
C GLU A 94 15.32 11.53 -2.20
N CYS A 95 14.83 12.51 -2.96
CA CYS A 95 13.94 13.55 -2.42
C CYS A 95 12.55 13.01 -2.01
N VAL A 96 12.22 11.79 -2.46
CA VAL A 96 10.96 11.11 -2.20
C VAL A 96 11.21 9.80 -1.43
N PHE A 97 10.68 9.73 -0.22
CA PHE A 97 10.72 8.53 0.61
C PHE A 97 9.31 7.96 0.81
N GLY A 98 9.15 6.68 0.49
CA GLY A 98 7.89 5.97 0.66
C GLY A 98 8.11 4.53 1.06
N PHE A 99 7.19 4.00 1.86
CA PHE A 99 7.17 2.58 2.22
C PHE A 99 5.75 2.01 2.22
N LYS A 100 5.65 0.68 2.12
CA LYS A 100 4.39 -0.05 2.24
C LYS A 100 4.12 -0.43 3.68
N LEU A 101 2.85 -0.42 4.04
CA LEU A 101 2.37 -0.83 5.35
C LEU A 101 0.98 -1.44 5.21
N SER A 102 0.71 -2.53 5.92
CA SER A 102 -0.60 -3.18 5.95
C SER A 102 -1.19 -3.20 7.36
N ALA A 103 -2.49 -3.47 7.48
CA ALA A 103 -3.09 -3.75 8.78
C ALA A 103 -2.45 -4.99 9.44
N THR A 104 -2.09 -6.00 8.65
CA THR A 104 -1.40 -7.21 9.13
C THR A 104 -0.06 -6.89 9.79
N ASP A 105 0.73 -5.98 9.21
CA ASP A 105 1.98 -5.54 9.83
C ASP A 105 1.72 -4.95 11.22
N LEU A 106 0.76 -4.03 11.33
CA LEU A 106 0.48 -3.35 12.58
C LEU A 106 -0.14 -4.28 13.65
N MET A 107 -1.15 -5.05 13.27
CA MET A 107 -1.98 -5.83 14.19
C MET A 107 -1.39 -7.21 14.50
N THR A 108 -0.80 -7.89 13.52
CA THR A 108 -0.32 -9.26 13.67
C THR A 108 1.19 -9.29 13.90
N THR A 109 1.97 -8.61 13.06
CA THR A 109 3.45 -8.64 13.13
C THR A 109 3.96 -7.87 14.34
N HIS A 110 3.50 -6.62 14.51
CA HIS A 110 3.93 -5.75 15.61
C HIS A 110 3.00 -5.77 16.83
N ARG A 111 1.81 -6.37 16.71
CA ARG A 111 0.81 -6.50 17.79
C ARG A 111 0.48 -5.16 18.46
N MET A 112 0.31 -4.13 17.66
CA MET A 112 -0.04 -2.80 18.16
C MET A 112 -1.48 -2.79 18.64
N SER A 113 -1.70 -2.33 19.88
CA SER A 113 -3.04 -2.17 20.44
C SER A 113 -3.82 -1.00 19.82
N GLU A 114 -3.11 0.03 19.35
CA GLU A 114 -3.69 1.24 18.75
C GLU A 114 -3.09 1.52 17.35
N PRO A 115 -3.38 0.70 16.33
CA PRO A 115 -2.80 0.86 14.99
C PRO A 115 -3.13 2.22 14.34
N SER A 116 -4.35 2.76 14.55
CA SER A 116 -4.73 4.10 14.07
C SER A 116 -3.83 5.20 14.65
N ARG A 117 -3.42 5.07 15.92
CA ARG A 117 -2.52 6.03 16.55
C ARG A 117 -1.13 6.01 15.91
N PHE A 118 -0.65 4.84 15.51
CA PHE A 118 0.62 4.73 14.78
C PHE A 118 0.57 5.46 13.43
N ILE A 119 -0.51 5.28 12.66
CA ILE A 119 -0.72 6.03 11.41
C ILE A 119 -0.85 7.54 11.68
N ALA A 120 -1.55 7.95 12.74
CA ALA A 120 -1.63 9.37 13.13
C ALA A 120 -0.27 9.97 13.50
N ILE A 121 0.61 9.21 14.17
CA ILE A 121 1.99 9.61 14.47
C ILE A 121 2.78 9.81 13.17
N LEU A 122 2.70 8.87 12.22
CA LEU A 122 3.36 9.02 10.92
C LEU A 122 2.85 10.27 10.19
N HIS A 123 1.54 10.48 10.14
CA HIS A 123 0.95 11.69 9.57
C HIS A 123 1.46 12.96 10.25
N GLY A 124 1.50 12.99 11.59
CA GLY A 124 2.07 14.09 12.37
C GLY A 124 3.55 14.35 12.11
N GLN A 125 4.30 13.35 11.61
CA GLN A 125 5.69 13.49 11.16
C GLN A 125 5.85 13.86 9.67
N GLY A 126 4.74 14.23 9.02
CA GLY A 126 4.70 14.69 7.63
C GLY A 126 4.55 13.58 6.60
N TYR A 127 4.30 12.33 7.01
CA TYR A 127 4.02 11.25 6.07
C TYR A 127 2.59 11.37 5.54
N ARG A 128 2.44 11.51 4.23
CA ARG A 128 1.13 11.49 3.57
C ARG A 128 0.65 10.06 3.40
N VAL A 129 -0.60 9.78 3.75
CA VAL A 129 -1.16 8.42 3.67
C VAL A 129 -1.87 8.24 2.35
N ILE A 130 -1.47 7.23 1.58
CA ILE A 130 -2.15 6.77 0.38
C ILE A 130 -2.77 5.42 0.70
N HIS A 131 -4.09 5.38 0.82
CA HIS A 131 -4.84 4.15 1.12
C HIS A 131 -5.15 3.42 -0.19
N LEU A 132 -4.59 2.22 -0.34
CA LEU A 132 -4.80 1.37 -1.50
C LEU A 132 -5.94 0.40 -1.22
N GLN A 133 -6.92 0.39 -2.11
CA GLN A 133 -8.08 -0.47 -2.02
C GLN A 133 -8.19 -1.37 -3.24
N ARG A 134 -8.73 -2.55 -3.03
CA ARG A 134 -9.14 -3.46 -4.11
C ARG A 134 -10.56 -3.93 -3.81
N ARG A 135 -11.49 -3.63 -4.72
CA ARG A 135 -12.91 -3.91 -4.49
C ARG A 135 -13.29 -5.32 -4.94
N ASP A 136 -12.67 -5.83 -6.00
CA ASP A 136 -12.95 -7.19 -6.48
C ASP A 136 -12.26 -8.22 -5.56
N LEU A 137 -13.00 -8.61 -4.51
CA LEU A 137 -12.52 -9.52 -3.47
C LEU A 137 -12.18 -10.90 -4.03
N MET A 138 -12.93 -11.38 -5.03
CA MET A 138 -12.68 -12.66 -5.69
C MET A 138 -11.34 -12.65 -6.42
N ARG A 139 -11.10 -11.66 -7.29
CA ARG A 139 -9.81 -11.53 -7.99
C ARG A 139 -8.66 -11.26 -7.03
N HIS A 140 -8.91 -10.57 -5.92
CA HIS A 140 -7.91 -10.35 -4.88
C HIS A 140 -7.51 -11.67 -4.22
N ALA A 141 -8.48 -12.47 -3.78
CA ALA A 141 -8.21 -13.77 -3.16
C ALA A 141 -7.49 -14.73 -4.12
N ILE A 142 -7.90 -14.78 -5.39
CA ILE A 142 -7.20 -15.57 -6.42
C ILE A 142 -5.75 -15.11 -6.57
N ALA A 143 -5.50 -13.80 -6.64
CA ALA A 143 -4.14 -13.27 -6.76
C ALA A 143 -3.27 -13.67 -5.56
N VAL A 144 -3.80 -13.59 -4.34
CA VAL A 144 -3.12 -14.03 -3.12
C VAL A 144 -2.79 -15.53 -3.16
N LEU A 145 -3.76 -16.38 -3.52
CA LEU A 145 -3.55 -17.82 -3.59
C LEU A 145 -2.54 -18.21 -4.69
N LYS A 146 -2.63 -17.57 -5.86
CA LYS A 146 -1.70 -17.80 -6.98
C LYS A 146 -0.27 -17.38 -6.63
N ALA A 147 -0.08 -16.35 -5.83
CA ALA A 147 1.26 -15.97 -5.37
C ALA A 147 1.88 -17.05 -4.49
N ARG A 148 1.06 -17.78 -3.71
CA ARG A 148 1.51 -18.92 -2.90
C ARG A 148 1.73 -20.19 -3.73
N GLN A 149 1.00 -20.34 -4.84
CA GLN A 149 1.00 -21.53 -5.70
C GLN A 149 1.03 -21.14 -7.19
N PRO A 150 2.15 -20.59 -7.72
CA PRO A 150 2.19 -19.96 -9.03
C PRO A 150 1.93 -20.92 -10.20
N HIS A 151 2.24 -22.21 -10.03
CA HIS A 151 2.08 -23.23 -11.07
C HIS A 151 0.73 -23.94 -11.04
N SER A 152 -0.05 -23.81 -9.97
CA SER A 152 -1.35 -24.47 -9.88
C SER A 152 -2.43 -23.64 -10.54
N ARG A 153 -3.19 -24.24 -11.45
CA ARG A 153 -4.50 -23.69 -11.89
C ARG A 153 -5.67 -24.23 -11.10
N HIS A 154 -5.44 -25.23 -10.25
CA HIS A 154 -6.45 -25.75 -9.34
C HIS A 154 -6.44 -24.94 -8.04
N LEU A 155 -7.60 -24.44 -7.60
CA LEU A 155 -7.74 -23.78 -6.31
C LEU A 155 -8.52 -24.68 -5.37
N ASN A 156 -8.07 -24.81 -4.13
CA ASN A 156 -8.86 -25.44 -3.09
C ASN A 156 -9.98 -24.47 -2.66
N PRO A 157 -11.26 -24.83 -2.81
CA PRO A 157 -12.38 -23.94 -2.46
C PRO A 157 -12.36 -23.49 -0.99
N SER A 158 -11.94 -24.35 -0.07
CA SER A 158 -11.84 -24.02 1.36
C SER A 158 -10.79 -22.95 1.64
N ASP A 159 -9.62 -23.04 0.98
CA ASP A 159 -8.55 -22.04 1.10
C ASP A 159 -9.00 -20.69 0.50
N LEU A 160 -9.80 -20.73 -0.56
CA LEU A 160 -10.39 -19.53 -1.15
C LEU A 160 -11.35 -18.84 -0.19
N ILE A 161 -12.29 -19.57 0.41
CA ILE A 161 -13.22 -19.01 1.40
C ILE A 161 -12.47 -18.42 2.59
N ALA A 162 -11.48 -19.14 3.12
CA ALA A 162 -10.64 -18.63 4.21
C ALA A 162 -9.90 -17.34 3.82
N THR A 163 -9.42 -17.27 2.57
CA THR A 163 -8.74 -16.07 2.04
C THR A 163 -9.72 -14.91 1.84
N LEU A 164 -10.91 -15.15 1.29
CA LEU A 164 -11.97 -14.14 1.15
C LEU A 164 -12.34 -13.53 2.51
N LYS A 165 -12.53 -14.39 3.51
CA LYS A 165 -12.81 -13.95 4.87
C LYS A 165 -11.71 -13.08 5.44
N HIS A 166 -10.47 -13.54 5.34
CA HIS A 166 -9.33 -12.78 5.82
C HIS A 166 -9.22 -11.41 5.14
N LEU A 167 -9.41 -11.35 3.81
CA LEU A 167 -9.34 -10.11 3.06
C LEU A 167 -10.49 -9.13 3.39
N ASP A 168 -11.69 -9.63 3.63
CA ASP A 168 -12.81 -8.78 4.01
C ASP A 168 -12.64 -8.20 5.43
N GLU A 169 -12.21 -9.03 6.39
CA GLU A 169 -11.84 -8.58 7.74
C GLU A 169 -10.69 -7.55 7.68
N GLN A 170 -9.68 -7.81 6.85
CA GLN A 170 -8.56 -6.89 6.65
C GLN A 170 -9.03 -5.56 6.06
N ARG A 171 -9.93 -5.56 5.06
CA ARG A 171 -10.48 -4.35 4.46
C ARG A 171 -11.22 -3.48 5.48
N ILE A 172 -12.01 -4.10 6.36
CA ILE A 172 -12.71 -3.41 7.45
C ILE A 172 -11.70 -2.80 8.42
N ALA A 173 -10.68 -3.57 8.83
CA ALA A 173 -9.64 -3.10 9.72
C ALA A 173 -8.82 -1.94 9.11
N GLU A 174 -8.43 -2.04 7.84
CA GLU A 174 -7.70 -1.01 7.13
C GLU A 174 -8.48 0.31 7.09
N ALA A 175 -9.76 0.25 6.71
CA ALA A 175 -10.64 1.42 6.71
C ALA A 175 -10.75 2.06 8.10
N ALA A 176 -10.90 1.25 9.16
CA ALA A 176 -10.95 1.74 10.53
C ALA A 176 -9.63 2.41 10.95
N ILE A 177 -8.48 1.82 10.58
CA ILE A 177 -7.15 2.33 10.91
C ILE A 177 -6.90 3.72 10.34
N VAL A 178 -7.25 3.95 9.06
CA VAL A 178 -6.98 5.24 8.39
C VAL A 178 -8.10 6.27 8.53
N SER A 179 -9.25 5.89 9.10
CA SER A 179 -10.43 6.78 9.21
C SER A 179 -10.18 8.11 9.93
N GLN A 180 -9.15 8.18 10.79
CA GLN A 180 -8.83 9.34 11.62
C GLN A 180 -7.73 10.24 11.03
N VAL A 181 -7.21 9.92 9.85
CA VAL A 181 -6.16 10.72 9.20
C VAL A 181 -6.56 11.13 7.78
N PRO A 182 -6.20 12.34 7.33
CA PRO A 182 -6.31 12.72 5.94
C PRO A 182 -5.51 11.74 5.06
N HIS A 183 -6.15 11.18 4.05
CA HIS A 183 -5.52 10.24 3.13
C HIS A 183 -6.07 10.39 1.71
N LEU A 184 -5.25 9.99 0.73
CA LEU A 184 -5.70 9.81 -0.65
C LEU A 184 -6.05 8.33 -0.86
N THR A 185 -7.27 8.05 -1.28
CA THR A 185 -7.68 6.70 -1.66
C THR A 185 -7.39 6.44 -3.14
N ILE A 186 -6.73 5.32 -3.43
CA ILE A 186 -6.51 4.77 -4.76
C ILE A 186 -7.14 3.39 -4.80
N THR A 187 -8.13 3.21 -5.67
CA THR A 187 -8.81 1.94 -5.89
C THR A 187 -8.23 1.26 -7.12
N TYR A 188 -7.81 0.01 -6.98
CA TYR A 188 -7.17 -0.77 -8.03
C TYR A 188 -7.98 -0.78 -9.34
N GLU A 189 -9.29 -1.05 -9.24
CA GLU A 189 -10.17 -1.19 -10.39
C GLU A 189 -10.37 0.10 -11.17
N THR A 190 -10.57 1.22 -10.48
CA THR A 190 -10.92 2.49 -11.14
C THR A 190 -9.71 3.36 -11.44
N ASP A 191 -8.60 3.22 -10.71
CA ASP A 191 -7.46 4.11 -10.83
C ASP A 191 -6.24 3.44 -11.49
N LEU A 192 -6.14 2.11 -11.47
CA LEU A 192 -4.91 1.39 -11.84
C LEU A 192 -5.08 0.35 -12.97
N ILE A 193 -6.27 -0.18 -13.21
CA ILE A 193 -6.48 -1.21 -14.26
C ILE A 193 -6.45 -0.60 -15.66
N ASP A 194 -7.19 0.48 -15.89
CA ASP A 194 -7.32 1.10 -17.22
C ASP A 194 -6.14 2.05 -17.51
N PRO A 195 -5.33 1.80 -18.55
CA PRO A 195 -4.25 2.71 -18.91
C PRO A 195 -4.70 4.13 -19.28
N ASN A 196 -5.95 4.32 -19.72
CA ASN A 196 -6.45 5.64 -20.11
C ASN A 196 -6.62 6.58 -18.90
N VAL A 197 -6.78 6.03 -17.69
CA VAL A 197 -6.91 6.84 -16.46
C VAL A 197 -5.57 7.07 -15.75
N HIS A 198 -4.49 6.42 -16.18
CA HIS A 198 -3.19 6.45 -15.48
C HIS A 198 -2.61 7.86 -15.33
N ASP A 199 -2.73 8.71 -16.34
CA ASP A 199 -2.25 10.10 -16.29
C ASP A 199 -3.03 10.93 -15.26
N ALA A 200 -4.36 10.76 -15.21
CA ALA A 200 -5.20 11.42 -14.22
C ALA A 200 -4.91 10.92 -12.78
N THR A 201 -4.72 9.60 -12.62
CA THR A 201 -4.31 9.00 -11.35
C THR A 201 -2.95 9.50 -10.90
N ALA A 202 -1.97 9.55 -11.82
CA ALA A 202 -0.63 10.10 -11.59
C ALA A 202 -0.69 11.57 -11.17
N GLN A 203 -1.48 12.39 -11.84
CA GLN A 203 -1.65 13.79 -11.49
C GLN A 203 -2.22 13.97 -10.08
N ARG A 204 -3.23 13.16 -9.69
CA ARG A 204 -3.77 13.14 -8.33
C ARG A 204 -2.72 12.75 -7.30
N LEU A 205 -1.93 11.71 -7.57
CA LEU A 205 -0.84 11.26 -6.70
C LEU A 205 0.23 12.35 -6.54
N CYS A 206 0.73 12.93 -7.63
CA CYS A 206 1.72 14.00 -7.59
C CYS A 206 1.19 15.22 -6.84
N SER A 207 -0.04 15.66 -7.12
CA SER A 207 -0.67 16.78 -6.42
C SER A 207 -0.79 16.51 -4.92
N PHE A 208 -1.24 15.31 -4.56
CA PHE A 208 -1.35 14.89 -3.17
C PHE A 208 0.02 14.81 -2.49
N LEU A 209 1.10 14.48 -3.20
CA LEU A 209 2.46 14.44 -2.64
C LEU A 209 3.20 15.79 -2.72
N ALA A 210 2.58 16.81 -3.29
CA ALA A 210 3.21 18.09 -3.65
C ALA A 210 4.43 17.91 -4.58
N LEU A 211 4.37 16.90 -5.46
CA LEU A 211 5.35 16.64 -6.51
C LEU A 211 4.91 17.31 -7.81
N LYS A 212 5.87 17.63 -8.67
CA LYS A 212 5.56 18.05 -10.04
C LYS A 212 5.19 16.82 -10.86
N HIS A 213 4.19 17.00 -11.72
CA HIS A 213 3.71 15.97 -12.63
C HIS A 213 4.26 16.25 -14.03
N GLN A 214 4.93 15.27 -14.63
CA GLN A 214 5.28 15.26 -16.04
C GLN A 214 4.40 14.24 -16.77
N ARG A 215 3.75 14.70 -17.84
CA ARG A 215 2.88 13.84 -18.67
C ARG A 215 3.71 12.75 -19.34
N VAL A 216 3.26 11.50 -19.22
CA VAL A 216 3.90 10.34 -19.86
C VAL A 216 2.90 9.66 -20.78
N THR A 217 3.28 9.40 -22.03
CA THR A 217 2.43 8.78 -23.05
C THR A 217 2.48 7.24 -23.03
N SER A 218 3.39 6.64 -22.27
CA SER A 218 3.54 5.18 -22.24
C SER A 218 2.60 4.52 -21.23
N SER A 219 1.64 3.73 -21.74
CA SER A 219 0.72 2.91 -20.93
C SER A 219 1.47 1.81 -20.17
N ILE A 220 1.12 1.58 -18.91
CA ILE A 220 1.47 0.34 -18.21
C ILE A 220 0.49 -0.73 -18.70
N LYS A 221 0.97 -1.70 -19.49
CA LYS A 221 0.12 -2.79 -19.99
C LYS A 221 -0.15 -3.80 -18.87
N LEU A 222 -1.43 -3.94 -18.51
CA LEU A 222 -1.92 -5.02 -17.67
C LEU A 222 -2.63 -6.06 -18.55
N VAL A 223 -2.29 -7.33 -18.36
CA VAL A 223 -3.00 -8.43 -19.03
C VAL A 223 -4.21 -8.79 -18.17
N HIS A 224 -5.40 -8.46 -18.65
CA HIS A 224 -6.65 -8.89 -18.02
C HIS A 224 -7.03 -10.29 -18.51
N GLN A 225 -7.14 -11.24 -17.58
CA GLN A 225 -7.63 -12.58 -17.87
C GLN A 225 -9.01 -12.77 -17.25
N ARG A 226 -9.87 -13.59 -17.88
CA ARG A 226 -11.13 -13.99 -17.26
C ARG A 226 -10.82 -14.94 -16.11
N ILE A 227 -11.66 -14.94 -15.07
CA ILE A 227 -11.45 -15.80 -13.90
C ILE A 227 -11.51 -17.28 -14.28
N SER A 228 -12.41 -17.65 -15.20
CA SER A 228 -12.49 -18.99 -15.79
C SER A 228 -11.17 -19.43 -16.44
N ASP A 229 -10.41 -18.49 -17.00
CA ASP A 229 -9.13 -18.79 -17.62
C ASP A 229 -8.02 -18.95 -16.56
N LEU A 230 -8.22 -18.43 -15.35
CA LEU A 230 -7.26 -18.49 -14.24
C LEU A 230 -7.39 -19.77 -13.40
N ILE A 231 -8.60 -20.35 -13.33
CA ILE A 231 -8.95 -21.46 -12.43
C ILE A 231 -9.44 -22.65 -13.26
N ALA A 232 -8.73 -23.77 -13.19
CA ALA A 232 -9.07 -25.00 -13.91
C ALA A 232 -10.33 -25.68 -13.37
N ASN A 233 -10.56 -25.62 -12.05
CA ASN A 233 -11.74 -26.18 -11.36
C ASN A 233 -12.78 -25.10 -11.01
N TYR A 234 -13.06 -24.19 -11.95
CA TYR A 234 -13.94 -23.04 -11.70
C TYR A 234 -15.35 -23.46 -11.24
N ASP A 235 -15.92 -24.52 -11.82
CA ASP A 235 -17.29 -24.96 -11.47
C ASP A 235 -17.37 -25.47 -10.03
N GLU A 236 -16.35 -26.17 -9.54
CA GLU A 236 -16.25 -26.63 -8.14
C GLU A 236 -16.16 -25.42 -7.19
N VAL A 237 -15.28 -24.47 -7.50
CA VAL A 237 -15.12 -23.23 -6.74
C VAL A 237 -16.43 -22.44 -6.69
N ARG A 238 -17.09 -22.29 -7.84
CA ARG A 238 -18.38 -21.59 -7.95
C ARG A 238 -19.44 -22.29 -7.09
N SER A 239 -19.62 -23.60 -7.27
CA SER A 239 -20.59 -24.39 -6.50
C SER A 239 -20.35 -24.25 -5.00
N THR A 240 -19.10 -24.23 -4.55
CA THR A 240 -18.79 -24.10 -3.12
C THR A 240 -19.11 -22.69 -2.61
N LEU A 241 -18.77 -21.64 -3.37
CA LEU A 241 -19.03 -20.25 -3.00
C LEU A 241 -20.52 -19.93 -2.95
N GLU A 242 -21.33 -20.49 -3.85
CA GLU A 242 -22.80 -20.32 -3.87
C GLU A 242 -23.46 -20.77 -2.56
N HIS A 243 -22.85 -21.71 -1.84
CA HIS A 243 -23.32 -22.25 -0.56
C HIS A 243 -22.59 -21.64 0.66
N SER A 244 -21.90 -20.51 0.48
CA SER A 244 -21.16 -19.82 1.53
C SER A 244 -21.65 -18.39 1.74
N ASP A 245 -21.22 -17.75 2.83
CA ASP A 245 -21.48 -16.32 3.10
C ASP A 245 -20.90 -15.39 2.00
N TYR A 246 -20.00 -15.90 1.16
CA TYR A 246 -19.37 -15.15 0.07
C TYR A 246 -20.04 -15.34 -1.29
N ALA A 247 -21.24 -15.89 -1.38
CA ALA A 247 -21.93 -16.07 -2.66
C ALA A 247 -22.05 -14.78 -3.50
N TYR A 248 -22.16 -13.62 -2.84
CA TYR A 248 -22.27 -12.31 -3.50
C TYR A 248 -21.05 -11.94 -4.36
N VAL A 249 -19.85 -12.47 -4.06
CA VAL A 249 -18.62 -12.14 -4.81
C VAL A 249 -18.65 -12.70 -6.24
N LEU A 250 -19.49 -13.70 -6.50
CA LEU A 250 -19.69 -14.27 -7.84
C LEU A 250 -20.39 -13.27 -8.78
N ASN A 251 -21.29 -12.44 -8.23
CA ASN A 251 -22.00 -11.41 -8.99
C ASN A 251 -21.09 -10.22 -9.29
N GLU A 252 -20.23 -9.83 -8.34
CA GLU A 252 -19.23 -8.77 -8.56
C GLU A 252 -18.18 -9.19 -9.59
N ALA A 253 -17.75 -10.45 -9.55
CA ALA A 253 -16.77 -11.01 -10.49
C ALA A 253 -17.30 -11.10 -11.95
N THR A 254 -18.62 -11.21 -12.12
CA THR A 254 -19.30 -11.33 -13.43
C THR A 254 -19.84 -10.00 -13.94
N ALA A 255 -19.96 -8.98 -13.09
CA ALA A 255 -20.23 -7.61 -13.50
C ALA A 255 -19.10 -7.16 -14.44
N LYS A 256 -19.42 -7.12 -15.74
CA LYS A 256 -18.48 -6.74 -16.79
C LYS A 256 -17.83 -5.40 -16.43
N LEU A 257 -16.51 -5.34 -16.55
CA LEU A 257 -15.80 -4.14 -16.98
C LEU A 257 -16.48 -3.68 -18.29
N VAL A 258 -17.44 -2.78 -18.17
CA VAL A 258 -17.82 -1.92 -19.29
C VAL A 258 -16.63 -1.00 -19.46
N VAL A 259 -15.79 -1.30 -20.45
CA VAL A 259 -14.80 -0.37 -21.00
C VAL A 259 -15.56 0.69 -21.79
#